data_AF-A0A7S3HY89-F1
#
_entry.id   AF-A0A7S3HY89-F1
#
_cell.length_a   1.000
_cell.length_b   1.000
_cell.length_c   1.000
_cell.angle_alpha   90.00
_cell.angle_beta   90.00
_cell.angle_gamma   90.00
#
_symmetry.space_group_name_H-M   'P 1'
#
loop_
_entity.id
_entity.type
_entity.pdbx_description
1 polymer ?
#
loop_
_entity_poly.entity_id
_entity_poly.type
_entity_poly.pdbx_seq_one_letter_code
_entity_poly.pdbx_strand_id
1 'polypeptide(L)'
;MGRSEHLAWGLTAAIVDNSDLWEEQLNEEGTHYLVDGEWRELEVLEEVVKIKGKEDLPLKIRLTHRGPLIETSVLRFNAGLLFGGTIPELEGNSDDAEYSFGWGGAAIGDHSIQLLRQLGDCK
;
A
#
# COMPACT_ATOMS: atom_id res chain seq x y z
N MET A 1 12.89 19.03 -9.17
CA MET A 1 12.83 20.22 -10.07
C MET A 1 14.15 20.34 -10.80
N GLY A 2 14.17 20.88 -12.02
CA GLY A 2 15.40 20.98 -12.80
C GLY A 2 15.22 21.77 -14.10
N ARG A 3 16.30 21.88 -14.89
CA ARG A 3 16.30 22.49 -16.22
C ARG A 3 17.42 21.92 -17.10
N SER A 4 17.25 22.01 -18.42
CA SER A 4 18.27 21.84 -19.45
C SER A 4 18.59 23.18 -20.14
N GLU A 5 19.24 23.15 -21.31
CA GLU A 5 19.47 24.33 -22.15
C GLU A 5 18.13 24.89 -22.68
N HIS A 6 17.18 24.00 -22.98
CA HIS A 6 15.95 24.34 -23.69
C HIS A 6 14.65 24.12 -22.90
N LEU A 7 14.67 23.45 -21.74
CA LEU A 7 13.47 23.14 -20.95
C LEU A 7 13.69 23.33 -19.44
N ALA A 8 12.62 23.65 -18.69
CA ALA A 8 12.61 23.59 -17.23
C ALA A 8 11.39 22.77 -16.75
N TRP A 9 11.52 22.07 -15.62
CA TRP A 9 10.46 21.24 -15.06
C TRP A 9 10.32 21.39 -13.54
N GLY A 10 9.07 21.38 -13.10
CA GLY A 10 8.65 21.36 -11.70
C GLY A 10 7.71 20.16 -11.46
N LEU A 11 7.66 19.71 -10.21
CA LEU A 11 6.74 18.67 -9.75
C LEU A 11 5.95 19.27 -8.59
N THR A 12 4.63 19.10 -8.62
CA THR A 12 3.76 19.38 -7.48
C THR A 12 2.98 18.11 -7.17
N ALA A 13 2.63 17.92 -5.91
CA ALA A 13 1.70 16.86 -5.54
C ALA A 13 0.38 17.11 -6.29
N ALA A 14 -0.05 16.13 -7.07
CA ALA A 14 -1.40 16.08 -7.60
C ALA A 14 -2.26 15.38 -6.54
N ILE A 15 -3.45 15.94 -6.27
CA ILE A 15 -4.45 15.26 -5.43
C ILE A 15 -5.18 14.28 -6.35
N VAL A 16 -4.52 13.16 -6.61
CA VAL A 16 -5.03 12.06 -7.42
C VAL A 16 -5.06 10.81 -6.58
N ASP A 17 -6.04 9.95 -6.85
CA ASP A 17 -6.07 8.63 -6.26
C ASP A 17 -4.89 7.80 -6.80
N ASN A 18 -4.16 7.17 -5.89
CA ASN A 18 -2.98 6.35 -6.19
C ASN A 18 -3.00 5.03 -5.43
N SER A 19 -4.12 4.70 -4.76
CA SER A 19 -4.20 3.53 -3.91
C SER A 19 -5.61 2.96 -3.90
N ASP A 20 -5.73 1.65 -4.00
CA ASP A 20 -7.00 0.93 -3.95
C ASP A 20 -7.08 0.12 -2.64
N LEU A 21 -8.30 0.02 -2.09
CA LEU A 21 -8.63 -0.85 -0.96
C LEU A 21 -9.67 -1.89 -1.40
N TRP A 22 -9.43 -3.16 -1.05
CA TRP A 22 -10.40 -4.24 -1.21
C TRP A 22 -10.71 -4.86 0.13
N GLU A 23 -11.98 -4.99 0.46
CA GLU A 23 -12.41 -5.82 1.60
C GLU A 23 -12.23 -7.29 1.24
N GLU A 24 -11.33 -7.98 1.95
CA GLU A 24 -11.02 -9.38 1.67
C GLU A 24 -11.82 -10.30 2.59
N GLN A 25 -12.39 -11.37 2.03
CA GLN A 25 -13.01 -12.43 2.82
C GLN A 25 -11.98 -13.49 3.15
N LEU A 26 -11.74 -13.73 4.43
CA LEU A 26 -10.82 -14.75 4.91
C LEU A 26 -11.57 -16.01 5.34
N ASN A 27 -10.89 -17.15 5.25
CA ASN A 27 -11.37 -18.38 5.86
C ASN A 27 -11.29 -18.31 7.40
N GLU A 28 -11.92 -19.25 8.11
CA GLU A 28 -11.93 -19.26 9.58
C GLU A 28 -10.53 -19.29 10.20
N GLU A 29 -9.54 -19.84 9.50
CA GLU A 29 -8.14 -19.90 9.95
C GLU A 29 -7.32 -18.64 9.62
N GLY A 30 -7.84 -17.72 8.79
CA GLY A 30 -7.13 -16.52 8.35
C GLY A 30 -5.89 -16.80 7.48
N THR A 31 -5.83 -17.96 6.83
CA THR A 31 -4.71 -18.43 6.00
C THR A 31 -4.97 -18.26 4.49
N HIS A 32 -6.24 -18.15 4.10
CA HIS A 32 -6.66 -18.01 2.71
C HIS A 32 -7.63 -16.86 2.55
N TYR A 33 -7.62 -16.23 1.37
CA TYR A 33 -8.57 -15.19 0.97
C TYR A 33 -9.37 -15.64 -0.26
N LEU A 34 -10.63 -15.21 -0.35
CA LEU A 34 -11.52 -15.55 -1.45
C LEU A 34 -11.36 -14.57 -2.61
N VAL A 35 -11.02 -15.07 -3.79
CA VAL A 35 -10.95 -14.26 -5.02
C VAL A 35 -11.47 -15.06 -6.20
N ASP A 36 -12.32 -14.44 -7.03
CA ASP A 36 -12.95 -15.07 -8.21
C ASP A 36 -13.70 -16.38 -7.89
N GLY A 37 -14.21 -16.52 -6.65
CA GLY A 37 -14.90 -17.73 -6.17
C GLY A 37 -13.96 -18.85 -5.72
N GLU A 38 -12.64 -18.63 -5.71
CA GLU A 38 -11.62 -19.59 -5.29
C GLU A 38 -10.88 -19.10 -4.05
N TRP A 39 -10.60 -20.00 -3.12
CA TRP A 39 -9.74 -19.72 -1.98
C TRP A 39 -8.28 -19.77 -2.39
N ARG A 40 -7.53 -18.68 -2.18
CA ARG A 40 -6.10 -18.59 -2.43
C ARG A 40 -5.33 -18.37 -1.14
N GLU A 41 -4.19 -19.02 -1.01
CA GLU A 41 -3.32 -18.90 0.16
C GLU A 41 -2.75 -17.47 0.27
N LEU A 42 -2.67 -16.96 1.49
CA LEU A 42 -1.99 -15.69 1.77
C LEU A 42 -0.48 -15.89 1.77
N GLU A 43 0.24 -14.98 1.12
CA GLU A 43 1.68 -14.90 1.31
C GLU A 43 1.97 -14.33 2.70
N VAL A 44 2.94 -14.91 3.40
CA VAL A 44 3.34 -14.48 4.74
C VAL A 44 4.81 -14.09 4.72
N LEU A 45 5.08 -12.83 5.05
CA LEU A 45 6.42 -12.32 5.28
C LEU A 45 6.66 -12.15 6.79
N GLU A 46 7.73 -12.77 7.29
CA GLU A 46 8.18 -12.61 8.67
C GLU A 46 9.31 -11.58 8.73
N GLU A 47 9.12 -10.53 9.51
CA GLU A 47 10.09 -9.44 9.70
C GLU A 47 10.38 -9.23 11.18
N VAL A 48 11.55 -8.68 11.50
CA VAL A 48 11.93 -8.40 12.89
C VAL A 48 12.38 -6.95 13.03
N VAL A 49 11.62 -6.18 13.83
CA VAL A 49 11.95 -4.80 14.14
C VAL A 49 12.82 -4.76 15.40
N LYS A 50 14.07 -4.32 15.23
CA LYS A 50 15.01 -4.15 16.35
C LYS A 50 14.72 -2.87 17.10
N ILE A 51 14.52 -2.96 18.41
CA ILE A 51 14.20 -1.81 19.25
C ILE A 51 15.37 -1.52 20.19
N LYS A 52 15.91 -0.30 20.12
CA LYS A 52 17.05 0.11 20.96
C LYS A 52 16.71 -0.04 22.45
N GLY A 53 17.46 -0.88 23.15
CA GLY A 53 17.32 -1.09 24.59
C GLY A 53 16.10 -1.92 25.00
N LYS A 54 15.46 -2.62 24.05
CA LYS A 54 14.34 -3.53 24.29
C LYS A 54 14.54 -4.82 23.50
N GLU A 55 13.65 -5.78 23.71
CA GLU A 55 13.59 -6.99 22.90
C GLU A 55 13.14 -6.68 21.46
N ASP A 56 13.55 -7.55 20.55
CA ASP A 56 13.17 -7.51 19.15
C ASP A 56 11.66 -7.77 19.02
N LEU A 57 11.01 -7.05 18.10
CA LEU A 57 9.59 -7.19 17.82
C LEU A 57 9.39 -7.99 16.53
N PRO A 58 8.98 -9.27 16.61
CA PRO A 58 8.61 -10.04 15.43
C PRO A 58 7.30 -9.49 14.85
N LEU A 59 7.24 -9.35 13.53
CA LEU A 59 6.10 -8.92 12.75
C LEU A 59 5.77 -9.97 11.70
N LYS A 60 4.49 -10.27 11.55
CA LYS A 60 3.96 -11.14 10.50
C LYS A 60 3.10 -10.30 9.57
N ILE A 61 3.54 -10.17 8.32
CA ILE A 61 2.84 -9.39 7.29
C ILE A 61 2.17 -10.39 6.36
N ARG A 62 0.84 -10.29 6.22
CA ARG A 62 0.06 -11.12 5.30
C ARG A 62 -0.23 -10.35 4.02
N LEU A 63 -0.04 -10.98 2.87
CA LEU A 63 -0.26 -10.36 1.57
C LEU A 63 -1.23 -11.20 0.73
N THR A 64 -2.11 -10.49 0.02
CA THR A 64 -2.81 -11.03 -1.14
C THR A 64 -2.04 -10.67 -2.41
N HIS A 65 -2.48 -11.17 -3.56
CA HIS A 65 -1.94 -10.73 -4.85
C HIS A 65 -2.06 -9.21 -5.12
N ARG A 66 -2.90 -8.49 -4.37
CA ARG A 66 -3.11 -7.04 -4.51
C ARG A 66 -2.19 -6.22 -3.61
N GLY A 67 -1.72 -6.81 -2.51
CA GLY A 67 -0.87 -6.15 -1.54
C GLY A 67 -1.10 -6.63 -0.11
N PRO A 68 -0.50 -5.95 0.88
CA PRO A 68 -0.62 -6.31 2.29
C PRO A 68 -2.05 -6.15 2.80
N LEU A 69 -2.43 -7.02 3.73
CA LEU A 69 -3.65 -6.88 4.52
C LEU A 69 -3.44 -5.81 5.60
N ILE A 70 -4.41 -4.92 5.72
CA ILE A 70 -4.48 -3.83 6.69
C ILE A 70 -5.73 -4.02 7.54
N GLU A 71 -5.54 -3.98 8.84
CA GLU A 71 -6.64 -4.01 9.80
C GLU A 71 -7.47 -2.73 9.75
N THR A 72 -8.78 -2.88 9.93
CA THR A 72 -9.73 -1.76 10.01
C THR A 72 -9.33 -0.73 11.07
N SER A 73 -8.76 -1.18 12.20
CA SER A 73 -8.29 -0.33 13.29
C SER A 73 -7.26 0.71 12.80
N VAL A 74 -6.29 0.28 11.97
CA VAL A 74 -5.26 1.14 11.39
C VAL A 74 -5.88 2.19 10.46
N LEU A 75 -6.85 1.78 9.65
CA LEU A 75 -7.56 2.68 8.74
C LEU A 75 -8.40 3.71 9.50
N ARG A 76 -9.16 3.31 10.52
CA ARG A 76 -10.02 4.23 11.29
C ARG A 76 -9.27 5.40 11.92
N PHE A 77 -8.05 5.17 12.43
CA PHE A 77 -7.28 6.23 13.09
C PHE A 77 -6.38 7.03 12.14
N ASN A 78 -5.95 6.45 11.01
CA ASN A 78 -4.91 7.04 10.17
C ASN A 78 -5.28 7.22 8.70
N ALA A 79 -6.47 6.81 8.24
CA ALA A 79 -6.80 6.89 6.81
C ALA A 79 -6.87 8.33 6.28
N GLY A 80 -7.04 9.34 7.14
CA GLY A 80 -6.86 10.75 6.74
C GLY A 80 -5.44 11.08 6.27
N LEU A 81 -4.42 10.40 6.79
CA LEU A 81 -3.02 10.50 6.32
C LEU A 81 -2.81 9.77 5.00
N LEU A 82 -3.54 8.67 4.76
CA LEU A 82 -3.39 7.85 3.56
C LEU A 82 -4.17 8.41 2.37
N PHE A 83 -5.36 8.97 2.59
CA PHE A 83 -6.31 9.33 1.52
C PHE A 83 -6.69 10.82 1.47
N GLY A 84 -5.96 11.69 2.17
CA GLY A 84 -6.08 13.15 1.95
C GLY A 84 -7.36 13.80 2.47
N GLY A 85 -8.04 13.20 3.45
CA GLY A 85 -8.99 13.91 4.31
C GLY A 85 -10.36 13.25 4.50
N THR A 86 -10.89 12.53 3.51
CA THR A 86 -12.22 11.91 3.62
C THR A 86 -12.08 10.40 3.55
N ILE A 87 -12.26 9.74 4.70
CA ILE A 87 -12.35 8.28 4.78
C ILE A 87 -13.82 7.94 4.52
N PRO A 88 -14.14 6.98 3.62
CA PRO A 88 -15.49 6.42 3.57
C PRO A 88 -15.88 5.89 4.95
N GLU A 89 -17.15 5.96 5.32
CA GLU A 89 -17.61 5.15 6.46
C GLU A 89 -17.36 3.68 6.12
N LEU A 90 -16.35 3.09 6.76
CA LEU A 90 -16.08 1.66 6.64
C LEU A 90 -17.26 0.95 7.32
N GLU A 91 -18.18 0.44 6.51
CA GLU A 91 -19.30 -0.36 6.99
C GLU A 91 -18.76 -1.62 7.67
N GLY A 92 -19.32 -1.96 8.82
CA GLY A 92 -18.88 -3.11 9.61
C GLY A 92 -18.28 -2.69 10.95
N ASN A 93 -18.87 -3.23 12.02
CA ASN A 93 -18.40 -3.03 13.39
C ASN A 93 -17.36 -4.09 13.80
N SER A 94 -16.91 -4.91 12.86
CA SER A 94 -15.92 -5.94 13.10
C SER A 94 -14.54 -5.31 13.01
N ASP A 95 -13.87 -5.22 14.15
CA ASP A 95 -12.41 -5.03 14.20
C ASP A 95 -11.66 -6.12 13.40
N ASP A 96 -12.38 -7.18 12.98
CA ASP A 96 -11.92 -8.33 12.20
C ASP A 96 -11.96 -8.12 10.67
N ALA A 97 -12.47 -6.99 10.15
CA ALA A 97 -12.42 -6.75 8.71
C ALA A 97 -10.99 -6.41 8.26
N GLU A 98 -10.50 -7.15 7.26
CA GLU A 98 -9.17 -7.00 6.69
C GLU A 98 -9.24 -6.50 5.25
N TYR A 99 -8.53 -5.41 4.99
CA TYR A 99 -8.48 -4.79 3.67
C TYR A 99 -7.15 -5.06 3.00
N SER A 100 -7.13 -5.53 1.76
CA SER A 100 -5.88 -5.48 0.98
C SER A 100 -5.66 -4.08 0.43
N PHE A 101 -4.41 -3.62 0.49
CA PHE A 101 -4.00 -2.29 0.04
C PHE A 101 -3.09 -2.37 -1.17
N GLY A 102 -3.56 -1.88 -2.31
CA GLY A 102 -2.79 -1.82 -3.55
C GLY A 102 -2.26 -0.41 -3.76
N TRP A 103 -0.94 -0.24 -3.66
CA TRP A 103 -0.29 1.06 -3.90
C TRP A 103 0.20 1.18 -5.33
N GLY A 104 -0.21 2.22 -6.04
CA GLY A 104 0.19 2.48 -7.43
C GLY A 104 1.70 2.70 -7.60
N GLY A 105 2.41 3.14 -6.56
CA GLY A 105 3.87 3.28 -6.59
C GLY A 105 4.65 1.97 -6.44
N ALA A 106 3.99 0.86 -6.05
CA ALA A 106 4.58 -0.48 -6.01
C ALA A 106 4.22 -1.30 -7.27
N ALA A 107 3.71 -0.67 -8.33
CA ALA A 107 3.39 -1.36 -9.56
C ALA A 107 4.62 -2.05 -10.15
N ILE A 108 4.47 -3.33 -10.48
CA ILE A 108 5.50 -4.10 -11.20
C ILE A 108 5.77 -3.41 -12.53
N GLY A 109 7.02 -3.03 -12.77
CA GLY A 109 7.41 -2.32 -13.98
C GLY A 109 7.41 -0.80 -13.87
N ASP A 110 7.43 -0.23 -12.65
CA ASP A 110 7.63 1.21 -12.49
C ASP A 110 8.93 1.68 -13.18
N HIS A 111 8.80 2.74 -13.98
CA HIS A 111 9.86 3.37 -14.75
C HIS A 111 10.10 4.83 -14.34
N SER A 112 9.53 5.26 -13.22
CA SER A 112 9.60 6.65 -12.75
C SER A 112 11.03 7.17 -12.66
N ILE A 113 11.98 6.36 -12.19
CA ILE A 113 13.39 6.77 -12.08
C ILE A 113 14.05 6.90 -13.45
N GLN A 114 13.75 6.01 -14.38
CA GLN A 114 14.27 6.04 -15.75
C GLN A 114 13.72 7.27 -16.50
N LEU A 115 12.43 7.57 -16.34
CA LEU A 115 11.80 8.77 -16.91
C LEU A 115 12.44 10.05 -16.37
N LEU A 116 12.65 10.13 -15.05
CA LEU A 116 13.33 11.28 -14.44
C LEU A 116 14.76 11.45 -14.95
N ARG A 117 15.48 10.34 -15.18
CA ARG A 117 16.82 10.37 -15.78
C ARG A 117 16.79 10.89 -17.21
N GLN A 118 15.86 10.41 -18.04
CA GLN A 118 15.72 10.84 -19.43
C GLN A 118 15.41 12.34 -19.56
N LEU A 119 14.64 12.91 -18.64
CA LEU A 119 14.41 14.37 -18.59
C LEU A 119 15.70 15.17 -18.41
N GLY A 120 16.68 14.63 -17.68
CA GLY A 120 18.01 15.24 -17.51
C GLY A 120 18.92 15.11 -18.72
N ASP A 121 18.73 14.07 -19.53
CA ASP A 121 19.54 13.79 -20.73
C ASP A 121 19.03 14.57 -21.98
N CYS A 122 17.85 15.18 -21.90
CA CYS A 122 17.34 16.10 -22.93
C CYS A 122 18.26 17.34 -23.03
N LYS A 123 19.10 17.37 -24.06
CA LYS A 123 19.87 18.56 -24.46
C LYS A 123 18.93 19.65 -24.95
#